data_AF-F5R7L7-F1
#
_entry.id   AF-F5R7L7-F1
#
_cell.length_a   1.000
_cell.length_b   1.000
_cell.length_c   1.000
_cell.angle_alpha   90.00
_cell.angle_beta   90.00
_cell.angle_gamma   90.00
#
_symmetry.space_group_name_H-M   'P 1'
#
loop_
_entity.id
_entity.type
_entity.pdbx_description
1 polymer ?
#
loop_
_entity_poly.entity_id
_entity_poly.type
_entity_poly.pdbx_seq_one_letter_code
_entity_poly.pdbx_strand_id
1 'polypeptide(L)'
;MFSELDPITRLESRFPSPSLVELRIQSRAIEDEIQRLAAGSILRHFSGEKSFRAAGADEFLFSDKLYTVRAAAALGTPALQICVLNTLDPLAPKVSSGRHDIPGIGFFNAFEIEVPASIKSRLPALVDAVSVIYAASYTWLEEEFFRNIKQLEQGFSDALYRHLKIALAASARTELASRVWFSVFSKENGYYALDGAAISRILSTLKARRYVSSQSPLGHVVELLGLNMPFEKSLSSYAIRKADYHEFSLKKAAYISDMQGIFKTEEQMVEGGAYAIYPLGAIGERRLVAAFPSGLRDDLLPVFRANAERFEQIYARETGNLKRHIAKVQASYRKMDAAELGGLIGGILGGIFKNI
;
A
#
# COMPACT_ATOMS: atom_id res chain seq x y z
N MET A 1 -5.60 33.53 0.47
CA MET A 1 -5.66 32.79 -0.81
C MET A 1 -4.35 32.06 -0.94
N PHE A 2 -4.38 30.72 -0.89
CA PHE A 2 -3.21 29.85 -0.84
C PHE A 2 -2.62 29.66 -2.24
N SER A 3 -1.81 30.59 -2.73
CA SER A 3 -1.07 30.37 -3.98
C SER A 3 0.43 30.34 -3.69
N GLU A 4 1.07 29.24 -4.13
CA GLU A 4 2.50 28.91 -4.06
C GLU A 4 2.91 27.81 -3.06
N LEU A 5 2.05 26.79 -2.92
CA LEU A 5 2.22 25.56 -3.69
C LEU A 5 1.21 24.53 -3.15
N ASP A 6 0.30 24.15 -4.03
CA ASP A 6 -0.56 22.98 -3.89
C ASP A 6 0.33 21.77 -3.51
N PRO A 7 0.05 21.05 -2.40
CA PRO A 7 0.82 19.86 -2.02
C PRO A 7 1.01 18.90 -3.18
N ILE A 8 0.01 18.78 -4.06
CA ILE A 8 0.07 17.91 -5.23
C ILE A 8 1.15 18.38 -6.19
N THR A 9 1.18 19.65 -6.58
CA THR A 9 2.22 20.18 -7.48
C THR A 9 3.63 20.00 -6.92
N ARG A 10 3.83 20.10 -5.60
CA ARG A 10 5.14 19.81 -4.97
C ARG A 10 5.49 18.33 -5.04
N LEU A 11 4.53 17.44 -4.77
CA LEU A 11 4.75 16.00 -4.90
C LEU A 11 5.03 15.60 -6.34
N GLU A 12 4.26 16.10 -7.31
CA GLU A 12 4.43 15.83 -8.73
C GLU A 12 5.79 16.32 -9.26
N SER A 13 6.25 17.50 -8.82
CA SER A 13 7.56 18.01 -9.25
C SER A 13 8.72 17.18 -8.69
N ARG A 14 8.56 16.60 -7.50
CA ARG A 14 9.59 15.75 -6.87
C ARG A 14 9.51 14.27 -7.28
N PHE A 15 8.30 13.77 -7.51
CA PHE A 15 7.98 12.38 -7.83
C PHE A 15 7.04 12.34 -9.05
N PRO A 16 7.54 12.69 -10.25
CA PRO A 16 6.70 12.76 -11.44
C PRO A 16 6.30 11.34 -11.90
N SER A 17 4.99 11.04 -11.87
CA SER A 17 4.41 9.79 -12.42
C SER A 17 5.16 8.51 -12.01
N PRO A 18 5.28 8.20 -10.70
CA PRO A 18 6.08 7.09 -10.23
C PRO A 18 5.49 5.76 -10.70
N SER A 19 6.30 4.87 -11.26
CA SER A 19 5.95 3.48 -11.57
C SER A 19 5.74 2.64 -10.29
N LEU A 20 5.21 1.42 -10.41
CA LEU A 20 5.08 0.52 -9.24
C LEU A 20 6.41 0.17 -8.57
N VAL A 21 7.52 0.07 -9.34
CA VAL A 21 8.87 -0.08 -8.78
C VAL A 21 9.20 1.12 -7.89
N GLU A 22 8.98 2.32 -8.42
CA GLU A 22 9.35 3.56 -7.76
C GLU A 22 8.49 3.78 -6.52
N LEU A 23 7.19 3.51 -6.59
CA LEU A 23 6.32 3.52 -5.41
C LEU A 23 6.84 2.57 -4.32
N ARG A 24 7.27 1.36 -4.68
CA ARG A 24 7.87 0.41 -3.72
C ARG A 24 9.13 0.98 -3.08
N ILE A 25 10.08 1.46 -3.89
CA ILE A 25 11.41 1.91 -3.45
C ILE A 25 11.36 3.25 -2.71
N GLN A 26 10.50 4.16 -3.18
CA GLN A 26 10.44 5.56 -2.72
C GLN A 26 9.32 5.82 -1.73
N SER A 27 8.49 4.83 -1.40
CA SER A 27 7.38 4.96 -0.44
C SER A 27 7.75 5.77 0.80
N ARG A 28 8.87 5.43 1.45
CA ARG A 28 9.37 6.18 2.62
C ARG A 28 9.74 7.62 2.30
N ALA A 29 10.45 7.86 1.20
CA ALA A 29 10.85 9.20 0.79
C ALA A 29 9.64 10.09 0.45
N ILE A 30 8.57 9.50 -0.09
CA ILE A 30 7.31 10.20 -0.35
C ILE A 30 6.61 10.53 0.96
N GLU A 31 6.51 9.59 1.90
CA GLU A 31 5.94 9.85 3.23
C GLU A 31 6.71 10.94 3.98
N ASP A 32 8.05 10.91 3.94
CA ASP A 32 8.92 11.94 4.52
C ASP A 32 8.68 13.31 3.85
N GLU A 33 8.28 13.35 2.58
CA GLU A 33 7.90 14.58 1.89
C GLU A 33 6.53 15.09 2.33
N ILE A 34 5.52 14.23 2.39
CA ILE A 34 4.18 14.58 2.86
C ILE A 34 4.26 15.16 4.28
N GLN A 35 5.04 14.53 5.15
CA GLN A 35 5.31 15.02 6.50
C GLN A 35 5.96 16.41 6.51
N ARG A 36 6.94 16.65 5.63
CA ARG A 36 7.58 17.98 5.49
C ARG A 36 6.62 19.03 4.92
N LEU A 37 5.75 18.67 3.99
CA LEU A 37 4.71 19.56 3.47
C LEU A 37 3.71 19.94 4.56
N ALA A 38 3.33 18.99 5.42
CA ALA A 38 2.46 19.22 6.57
C ALA A 38 3.14 20.17 7.59
N ALA A 39 4.40 19.91 7.97
CA ALA A 39 5.16 20.82 8.84
C ALA A 39 5.31 22.23 8.22
N GLY A 40 5.63 22.32 6.93
CA GLY A 40 5.73 23.59 6.21
C GLY A 40 4.38 24.32 6.06
N SER A 41 3.25 23.63 6.17
CA SER A 41 1.91 24.25 6.17
C SER A 41 1.66 25.04 7.47
N ILE A 42 2.22 24.58 8.59
CA ILE A 42 2.15 25.28 9.88
C ILE A 42 2.88 26.61 9.78
N LEU A 43 4.11 26.62 9.28
CA LEU A 43 4.88 27.87 9.07
C LEU A 43 4.13 28.85 8.17
N ARG A 44 3.53 28.34 7.08
CA ARG A 44 2.73 29.13 6.14
C ARG A 44 1.44 29.68 6.77
N HIS A 45 0.80 28.95 7.68
CA HIS A 45 -0.35 29.48 8.41
C HIS A 45 0.01 30.78 9.14
N PHE A 46 1.18 30.81 9.79
CA PHE A 46 1.63 32.00 10.51
C PHE A 46 2.15 33.10 9.57
N SER A 47 2.56 32.82 8.33
CA SER A 47 3.15 33.83 7.45
C SER A 47 2.21 34.96 7.03
N GLY A 48 0.90 34.80 7.23
CA GLY A 48 -0.08 35.88 7.05
C GLY A 48 -0.13 36.88 8.21
N GLU A 49 0.58 36.62 9.31
CA GLU A 49 0.52 37.41 10.53
C GLU A 49 1.67 38.41 10.60
N LYS A 50 1.40 39.64 11.06
CA LYS A 50 2.41 40.72 11.14
C LYS A 50 3.63 40.37 11.99
N SER A 51 3.45 39.54 13.02
CA SER A 51 4.51 39.14 13.94
C SER A 51 5.29 37.91 13.49
N PHE A 52 5.01 37.36 12.30
CA PHE A 52 5.72 36.20 11.80
C PHE A 52 7.03 36.61 11.12
N ARG A 53 8.09 35.86 11.40
CA ARG A 53 9.34 35.91 10.65
C ARG A 53 9.98 34.54 10.60
N ALA A 54 10.29 34.04 9.41
CA ALA A 54 11.06 32.81 9.25
C ALA A 54 12.48 32.99 9.83
N ALA A 55 12.93 32.03 10.63
CA ALA A 55 14.28 31.98 11.20
C ALA A 55 15.10 30.82 10.61
N GLY A 56 14.43 29.78 10.13
CA GLY A 56 15.04 28.63 9.44
C GLY A 56 13.98 27.80 8.73
N ALA A 57 14.37 26.61 8.25
CA ALA A 57 13.45 25.72 7.53
C ALA A 57 12.27 25.24 8.41
N ASP A 58 12.54 25.00 9.69
CA ASP A 58 11.56 24.52 10.69
C ASP A 58 11.42 25.49 11.88
N GLU A 59 12.02 26.67 11.81
CA GLU A 59 12.08 27.64 12.91
C GLU A 59 11.48 28.98 12.49
N PHE A 60 10.69 29.57 13.38
CA PHE A 60 10.01 30.84 13.12
C PHE A 60 9.82 31.65 14.38
N LEU A 61 9.89 32.97 14.23
CA LEU A 61 9.48 33.92 15.25
C LEU A 61 7.98 34.21 15.08
N PHE A 62 7.24 34.19 16.18
CA PHE A 62 5.85 34.60 16.23
C PHE A 62 5.54 35.23 17.59
N SER A 63 4.93 36.41 17.61
CA SER A 63 4.67 37.16 18.86
C SER A 63 5.91 37.24 19.76
N ASP A 64 7.05 37.64 19.16
CA ASP A 64 8.37 37.81 19.81
C ASP A 64 8.96 36.56 20.47
N LYS A 65 8.44 35.37 20.15
CA LYS A 65 8.97 34.08 20.62
C LYS A 65 9.45 33.24 19.45
N LEU A 66 10.58 32.55 19.64
CA LEU A 66 11.11 31.59 18.67
C LEU A 66 10.44 30.24 18.88
N TYR A 67 9.86 29.71 17.81
CA TYR A 67 9.25 28.40 17.78
C TYR A 67 9.94 27.50 16.76
N THR A 68 9.85 26.19 16.99
CA THR A 68 10.23 25.16 16.04
C THR A 68 9.10 24.18 15.80
N VAL A 69 8.93 23.71 14.57
CA VAL A 69 8.01 22.63 14.21
C VAL A 69 8.79 21.33 14.11
N ARG A 70 8.37 20.31 14.83
CA ARG A 70 8.93 18.94 14.76
C ARG A 70 7.82 17.98 14.42
N ALA A 71 8.08 17.08 13.49
CA ALA A 71 7.16 16.01 13.15
C ALA A 71 7.90 14.67 13.23
N ALA A 72 7.27 13.64 13.80
CA ALA A 72 7.83 12.31 13.91
C ALA A 72 6.74 11.25 14.02
N ALA A 73 7.07 10.00 13.67
CA ALA A 73 6.20 8.88 13.95
C ALA A 73 6.13 8.61 15.47
N ALA A 74 4.92 8.42 16.00
CA ALA A 74 4.70 7.96 17.36
C ALA A 74 5.25 6.54 17.52
N LEU A 75 5.88 6.27 18.67
CA LEU A 75 6.42 4.94 18.96
C LEU A 75 5.30 3.89 18.99
N GLY A 76 5.49 2.79 18.25
CA GLY A 76 4.60 1.64 18.26
C GLY A 76 3.23 1.87 17.62
N THR A 77 2.98 3.03 17.01
CA THR A 77 1.71 3.31 16.32
C THR A 77 1.94 4.02 14.99
N PRO A 78 1.09 3.78 13.97
CA PRO A 78 1.12 4.50 12.70
C PRO A 78 0.51 5.92 12.82
N ALA A 79 0.80 6.62 13.92
CA ALA A 79 0.34 7.98 14.15
C ALA A 79 1.51 8.97 14.01
N LEU A 80 1.24 10.13 13.43
CA LEU A 80 2.20 11.22 13.33
C LEU A 80 2.04 12.17 14.52
N GLN A 81 3.11 12.44 15.24
CA GLN A 81 3.15 13.50 16.25
C GLN A 81 3.80 14.74 15.65
N ILE A 82 3.06 15.86 15.66
CA ILE A 82 3.56 17.17 15.27
C ILE A 82 3.59 18.05 16.51
N CYS A 83 4.76 18.55 16.87
CA CYS A 83 4.96 19.44 18.00
C CYS A 83 5.43 20.80 17.51
N VAL A 84 4.73 21.85 17.90
CA VAL A 84 5.27 23.21 17.90
C VAL A 84 5.88 23.45 19.28
N LEU A 85 7.15 23.82 19.34
CA LEU A 85 7.89 24.02 20.58
C LEU A 85 8.37 25.46 20.65
N ASN A 86 8.26 26.11 21.81
CA ASN A 86 8.99 27.34 22.06
C ASN A 86 10.47 26.97 22.34
N THR A 87 11.39 27.47 21.54
CA THR A 87 12.81 27.10 21.62
C THR A 87 13.45 27.54 22.94
N LEU A 88 12.97 28.64 23.54
CA LEU A 88 13.49 29.18 24.80
C LEU A 88 12.84 28.55 26.04
N ASP A 89 11.67 27.94 25.88
CA ASP A 89 10.98 27.22 26.95
C ASP A 89 10.27 25.97 26.38
N PRO A 90 11.03 24.90 26.08
CA PRO A 90 10.46 23.68 25.50
C PRO A 90 9.53 22.92 26.44
N LEU A 91 9.59 23.21 27.75
CA LEU A 91 8.80 22.60 28.81
C LEU A 91 7.52 23.38 29.14
N ALA A 92 7.28 24.50 28.46
CA ALA A 92 6.06 25.28 28.61
C ALA A 92 4.81 24.39 28.48
N PRO A 93 3.72 24.68 29.23
CA PRO A 93 2.48 23.93 29.12
C PRO A 93 1.98 23.86 27.67
N LYS A 94 1.72 22.64 27.21
CA LYS A 94 1.22 22.36 25.86
C LYS A 94 -0.26 22.02 25.88
N VAL A 95 -0.90 22.27 24.76
CA VAL A 95 -2.26 21.87 24.48
C VAL A 95 -2.23 20.97 23.25
N SER A 96 -2.81 19.79 23.40
CA SER A 96 -2.97 18.83 22.32
C SER A 96 -4.28 19.06 21.57
N SER A 97 -4.27 18.80 20.26
CA SER A 97 -5.46 18.70 19.43
C SER A 97 -6.31 17.47 19.76
N GLY A 98 -5.73 16.50 20.46
CA GLY A 98 -6.20 15.12 20.46
C GLY A 98 -5.85 14.41 19.15
N ARG A 99 -6.24 13.13 19.07
CA ARG A 99 -6.02 12.31 17.89
C ARG A 99 -6.99 12.68 16.78
N HIS A 100 -6.46 12.93 15.59
CA HIS A 100 -7.21 13.08 14.35
C HIS A 100 -6.89 11.93 13.40
N ASP A 101 -7.90 11.28 12.85
CA ASP A 101 -7.70 10.18 11.91
C ASP A 101 -7.36 10.71 10.51
N ILE A 102 -6.42 10.04 9.83
CA ILE A 102 -6.08 10.24 8.43
C ILE A 102 -6.58 9.01 7.65
N PRO A 103 -7.67 9.10 6.89
CA PRO A 103 -8.03 8.04 5.97
C PRO A 103 -7.05 8.04 4.79
N GLY A 104 -6.62 6.87 4.33
CA GLY A 104 -5.84 6.78 3.10
C GLY A 104 -4.97 5.55 3.01
N ILE A 105 -4.15 5.54 1.95
CA ILE A 105 -3.34 4.39 1.53
C ILE A 105 -1.92 4.39 2.10
N GLY A 106 -1.52 5.49 2.75
CA GLY A 106 -0.17 5.70 3.27
C GLY A 106 0.06 5.11 4.67
N PHE A 107 1.26 5.32 5.20
CA PHE A 107 1.68 4.72 6.47
C PHE A 107 0.97 5.34 7.67
N PHE A 108 0.87 6.67 7.71
CA PHE A 108 0.25 7.38 8.82
C PHE A 108 -1.27 7.36 8.69
N ASN A 109 -1.95 6.85 9.71
CA ASN A 109 -3.42 6.76 9.74
C ASN A 109 -4.06 7.69 10.77
N ALA A 110 -3.25 8.45 11.48
CA ALA A 110 -3.69 9.46 12.41
C ALA A 110 -2.56 10.48 12.62
N PHE A 111 -2.91 11.64 13.13
CA PHE A 111 -1.96 12.60 13.66
C PHE A 111 -2.47 13.26 14.94
N GLU A 112 -1.54 13.86 15.66
CA GLU A 112 -1.78 14.71 16.82
C GLU A 112 -0.88 15.93 16.71
N ILE A 113 -1.43 17.11 17.00
CA ILE A 113 -0.68 18.36 17.05
C ILE A 113 -0.64 18.86 18.48
N GLU A 114 0.57 19.02 19.01
CA GLU A 114 0.81 19.71 20.26
C GLU A 114 1.34 21.11 19.99
N VAL A 115 0.77 22.10 20.68
CA VAL A 115 1.25 23.49 20.61
C VAL A 115 1.40 24.10 22.01
N PRO A 116 2.27 25.10 22.21
CA PRO A 116 2.33 25.80 23.49
C PRO A 116 1.02 26.51 23.76
N ALA A 117 0.60 26.59 25.03
CA ALA A 117 -0.68 27.18 25.43
C ALA A 117 -0.86 28.62 24.91
N SER A 118 0.23 29.37 24.72
CA SER A 118 0.24 30.73 24.17
C SER A 118 -0.29 30.84 22.74
N ILE A 119 -0.27 29.75 21.95
CA ILE A 119 -0.78 29.73 20.57
C ILE A 119 -1.95 28.74 20.39
N LYS A 120 -2.59 28.32 21.48
CA LYS A 120 -3.74 27.39 21.47
C LYS A 120 -4.84 27.81 20.48
N SER A 121 -5.10 29.11 20.35
CA SER A 121 -6.14 29.64 19.46
C SER A 121 -5.91 29.31 17.98
N ARG A 122 -4.67 28.98 17.59
CA ARG A 122 -4.30 28.62 16.22
C ARG A 122 -4.45 27.12 15.95
N LEU A 123 -4.56 26.31 16.99
CA LEU A 123 -4.59 24.85 16.90
C LEU A 123 -5.63 24.30 15.89
N PRO A 124 -6.89 24.78 15.84
CA PRO A 124 -7.87 24.29 14.86
C PRO A 124 -7.42 24.50 13.41
N ALA A 125 -6.87 25.66 13.08
CA ALA A 125 -6.42 25.96 11.73
C ALA A 125 -5.18 25.13 11.32
N LEU A 126 -4.31 24.79 12.28
CA LEU A 126 -3.17 23.89 12.03
C LEU A 126 -3.65 22.45 11.78
N VAL A 127 -4.64 21.98 12.54
CA VAL A 127 -5.27 20.66 12.33
C VAL A 127 -5.89 20.58 10.95
N ASP A 128 -6.63 21.61 10.53
CA ASP A 128 -7.25 21.66 9.20
C ASP A 128 -6.18 21.63 8.09
N ALA A 129 -5.10 22.41 8.24
CA ALA A 129 -4.01 22.45 7.27
C ALA A 129 -3.34 21.08 7.10
N VAL A 130 -2.98 20.41 8.20
CA VAL A 130 -2.35 19.08 8.17
C VAL A 130 -3.30 18.05 7.54
N SER A 131 -4.58 18.09 7.92
CA SER A 131 -5.61 17.19 7.38
C SER A 131 -5.73 17.30 5.85
N VAL A 132 -5.78 18.53 5.32
CA VAL A 132 -5.89 18.78 3.88
C VAL A 132 -4.67 18.27 3.13
N ILE A 133 -3.45 18.53 3.65
CA ILE A 133 -2.22 18.07 3.00
C ILE A 133 -2.19 16.54 2.89
N TYR A 134 -2.47 15.82 3.98
CA TYR A 134 -2.47 14.36 3.97
C TYR A 134 -3.57 13.78 3.08
N ALA A 135 -4.80 14.31 3.16
CA ALA A 135 -5.91 13.85 2.33
C ALA A 135 -5.62 14.01 0.83
N ALA A 136 -5.12 15.18 0.42
CA ALA A 136 -4.73 15.44 -0.97
C ALA A 136 -3.60 14.49 -1.41
N SER A 137 -2.53 14.40 -0.63
CA SER A 137 -1.35 13.60 -0.98
C SER A 137 -1.65 12.11 -1.11
N TYR A 138 -2.48 11.56 -0.23
CA TYR A 138 -2.89 10.15 -0.30
C TYR A 138 -3.87 9.87 -1.43
N THR A 139 -4.72 10.83 -1.79
CA THR A 139 -5.59 10.71 -2.97
C THR A 139 -4.74 10.66 -4.24
N TRP A 140 -3.77 11.57 -4.38
CA TRP A 140 -2.84 11.59 -5.52
C TRP A 140 -2.05 10.28 -5.65
N LEU A 141 -1.51 9.76 -4.54
CA LEU A 141 -0.82 8.47 -4.56
C LEU A 141 -1.73 7.32 -5.00
N GLU A 142 -3.00 7.33 -4.59
CA GLU A 142 -3.97 6.30 -4.97
C GLU A 142 -4.29 6.37 -6.46
N GLU A 143 -4.46 7.58 -7.00
CA GLU A 143 -4.68 7.81 -8.43
C GLU A 143 -3.47 7.38 -9.28
N GLU A 144 -2.25 7.74 -8.89
CA GLU A 144 -1.02 7.31 -9.58
C GLU A 144 -0.87 5.78 -9.51
N PHE A 145 -1.13 5.17 -8.36
CA PHE A 145 -1.14 3.72 -8.23
C PHE A 145 -2.13 3.07 -9.20
N PHE A 146 -3.40 3.48 -9.21
CA PHE A 146 -4.40 2.90 -10.11
C PHE A 146 -4.14 3.19 -11.59
N ARG A 147 -3.54 4.34 -11.92
CA ARG A 147 -3.08 4.63 -13.28
C ARG A 147 -2.05 3.60 -13.75
N ASN A 148 -1.09 3.26 -12.90
CA ASN A 148 -0.09 2.23 -13.19
C ASN A 148 -0.71 0.82 -13.30
N ILE A 149 -1.63 0.47 -12.41
CA ILE A 149 -2.35 -0.82 -12.47
C ILE A 149 -3.08 -0.97 -13.80
N LYS A 150 -3.80 0.06 -14.23
CA LYS A 150 -4.51 0.06 -15.51
C LYS A 150 -3.58 -0.14 -16.72
N GLN A 151 -2.32 0.32 -16.63
CA GLN A 151 -1.32 0.08 -17.68
C GLN A 151 -0.78 -1.36 -17.69
N LEU A 152 -0.80 -2.04 -16.53
CA LEU A 152 -0.34 -3.41 -16.35
C LEU A 152 -1.39 -4.46 -16.66
N GLU A 153 -2.66 -4.17 -16.37
CA GLU A 153 -3.80 -5.01 -16.69
C GLU A 153 -3.96 -5.14 -18.22
N GLN A 154 -3.62 -6.32 -18.75
CA GLN A 154 -3.80 -6.65 -20.16
C GLN A 154 -4.73 -7.83 -20.33
N GLY A 155 -6.01 -7.63 -20.01
CA GLY A 155 -7.13 -8.47 -20.42
C GLY A 155 -7.25 -9.84 -19.77
N PHE A 156 -6.16 -10.44 -19.28
CA PHE A 156 -6.18 -11.77 -18.66
C PHE A 156 -6.98 -11.79 -17.36
N SER A 157 -6.59 -10.97 -16.37
CA SER A 157 -7.34 -10.83 -15.12
C SER A 157 -8.78 -10.40 -15.41
N ASP A 158 -8.98 -9.40 -16.28
CA ASP A 158 -10.31 -8.92 -16.66
C ASP A 158 -11.20 -10.02 -17.22
N ALA A 159 -10.65 -10.93 -18.04
CA ALA A 159 -11.42 -12.05 -18.60
C ALA A 159 -11.86 -13.03 -17.51
N LEU A 160 -10.98 -13.34 -16.54
CA LEU A 160 -11.31 -14.19 -15.39
C LEU A 160 -12.40 -13.55 -14.52
N TYR A 161 -12.23 -12.29 -14.13
CA TYR A 161 -13.22 -11.60 -13.28
C TYR A 161 -14.53 -11.32 -14.01
N ARG A 162 -14.50 -11.01 -15.31
CA ARG A 162 -15.72 -10.86 -16.12
C ARG A 162 -16.50 -12.15 -16.15
N HIS A 163 -15.85 -13.29 -16.37
CA HIS A 163 -16.53 -14.57 -16.36
C HIS A 163 -17.06 -14.92 -14.96
N LEU A 164 -16.28 -14.70 -13.90
CA LEU A 164 -16.73 -14.91 -12.53
C LEU A 164 -17.97 -14.06 -12.20
N LYS A 165 -17.99 -12.78 -12.60
CA LYS A 165 -19.15 -11.89 -12.44
C LYS A 165 -20.37 -12.41 -13.18
N ILE A 166 -20.21 -12.91 -14.42
CA ILE A 166 -21.30 -13.53 -15.19
C ILE A 166 -21.82 -14.79 -14.48
N ALA A 167 -20.92 -15.66 -14.02
CA ALA A 167 -21.27 -16.90 -13.35
C ALA A 167 -22.02 -16.64 -12.02
N LEU A 168 -21.62 -15.61 -11.27
CA LEU A 168 -22.27 -15.18 -10.04
C LEU A 168 -23.57 -14.40 -10.25
N ALA A 169 -23.77 -13.80 -11.42
CA ALA A 169 -25.00 -13.06 -11.74
C ALA A 169 -26.23 -13.97 -11.75
N ALA A 170 -26.06 -15.24 -12.12
CA ALA A 170 -27.13 -16.25 -12.07
C ALA A 170 -27.71 -16.45 -10.64
N SER A 171 -26.94 -16.10 -9.61
CA SER A 171 -27.35 -16.17 -8.19
C SER A 171 -27.45 -14.80 -7.53
N ALA A 172 -27.45 -13.71 -8.30
CA ALA A 172 -27.48 -12.33 -7.80
C ALA A 172 -26.39 -11.98 -6.77
N ARG A 173 -25.19 -12.56 -6.93
CA ARG A 173 -24.05 -12.44 -5.98
C ARG A 173 -22.78 -11.89 -6.62
N THR A 174 -22.93 -10.95 -7.55
CA THR A 174 -21.81 -10.42 -8.35
C THR A 174 -20.74 -9.73 -7.50
N GLU A 175 -21.10 -9.21 -6.33
CA GLU A 175 -20.21 -8.57 -5.37
C GLU A 175 -19.14 -9.51 -4.82
N LEU A 176 -19.43 -10.83 -4.74
CA LEU A 176 -18.50 -11.84 -4.27
C LEU A 176 -17.27 -11.97 -5.18
N ALA A 177 -17.35 -11.53 -6.44
CA ALA A 177 -16.22 -11.57 -7.36
C ALA A 177 -15.00 -10.79 -6.82
N SER A 178 -15.23 -9.68 -6.12
CA SER A 178 -14.16 -8.86 -5.51
C SER A 178 -13.49 -9.51 -4.29
N ARG A 179 -14.05 -10.62 -3.80
CA ARG A 179 -13.54 -11.42 -2.66
C ARG A 179 -12.83 -12.69 -3.12
N VAL A 180 -12.69 -12.88 -4.44
CA VAL A 180 -11.90 -13.95 -5.04
C VAL A 180 -10.59 -13.37 -5.52
N TRP A 181 -9.51 -14.10 -5.28
CA TRP A 181 -8.16 -13.76 -5.70
C TRP A 181 -7.64 -14.85 -6.61
N PHE A 182 -7.53 -14.56 -7.91
CA PHE A 182 -6.91 -15.50 -8.82
C PHE A 182 -5.39 -15.42 -8.72
N SER A 183 -4.75 -16.57 -8.83
CA SER A 183 -3.31 -16.66 -8.94
C SER A 183 -2.91 -17.70 -9.98
N VAL A 184 -1.79 -17.45 -10.64
CA VAL A 184 -1.20 -18.39 -11.58
C VAL A 184 0.15 -18.84 -11.05
N PHE A 185 0.32 -20.15 -10.91
CA PHE A 185 1.57 -20.78 -10.48
C PHE A 185 2.20 -21.55 -11.64
N SER A 186 3.52 -21.44 -11.80
CA SER A 186 4.38 -22.38 -12.52
C SER A 186 5.08 -23.31 -11.52
N LYS A 187 5.96 -24.19 -12.00
CA LYS A 187 6.78 -25.05 -11.12
C LYS A 187 7.61 -24.28 -10.09
N GLU A 188 8.05 -23.08 -10.44
CA GLU A 188 8.96 -22.30 -9.59
C GLU A 188 8.23 -21.18 -8.86
N ASN A 189 7.24 -20.57 -9.51
CA ASN A 189 6.92 -19.16 -9.32
C ASN A 189 5.41 -18.90 -9.48
N GLY A 190 4.88 -17.95 -8.71
CA GLY A 190 3.46 -17.63 -8.67
C GLY A 190 3.20 -16.13 -8.69
N TYR A 191 2.10 -15.74 -9.33
CA TYR A 191 1.68 -14.34 -9.42
C TYR A 191 0.17 -14.21 -9.22
N TYR A 192 -0.21 -13.13 -8.57
CA TYR A 192 -1.60 -12.72 -8.46
C TYR A 192 -2.11 -12.14 -9.79
N ALA A 193 -3.27 -12.63 -10.23
CA ALA A 193 -3.98 -12.16 -11.41
C ALA A 193 -5.25 -11.41 -10.94
N LEU A 194 -5.07 -10.18 -10.50
CA LEU A 194 -6.14 -9.35 -9.94
C LEU A 194 -6.61 -8.33 -10.99
N ASP A 195 -7.91 -7.97 -10.95
CA ASP A 195 -8.45 -6.81 -11.66
C ASP A 195 -8.47 -5.59 -10.71
N GLY A 196 -8.70 -4.40 -11.27
CA GLY A 196 -8.71 -3.16 -10.50
C GLY A 196 -9.76 -3.16 -9.39
N ALA A 197 -10.87 -3.88 -9.55
CA ALA A 197 -11.92 -3.99 -8.54
C ALA A 197 -11.47 -4.86 -7.34
N ALA A 198 -10.82 -5.99 -7.60
CA ALA A 198 -10.23 -6.83 -6.56
C ALA A 198 -9.12 -6.08 -5.81
N ILE A 199 -8.25 -5.36 -6.53
CA ILE A 199 -7.21 -4.52 -5.93
C ILE A 199 -7.83 -3.42 -5.05
N SER A 200 -8.85 -2.72 -5.54
CA SER A 200 -9.59 -1.70 -4.76
C SER A 200 -10.20 -2.27 -3.49
N ARG A 201 -10.74 -3.50 -3.56
CA ARG A 201 -11.32 -4.18 -2.41
C ARG A 201 -10.27 -4.56 -1.38
N ILE A 202 -9.12 -5.11 -1.82
CA ILE A 202 -7.98 -5.41 -0.95
C ILE A 202 -7.53 -4.13 -0.25
N LEU A 203 -7.28 -3.07 -1.01
CA LEU A 203 -6.83 -1.79 -0.47
C LEU A 203 -7.82 -1.22 0.55
N SER A 204 -9.12 -1.25 0.25
CA SER A 204 -10.18 -0.83 1.19
C SER A 204 -10.17 -1.64 2.49
N THR A 205 -9.93 -2.94 2.40
CA THR A 205 -9.85 -3.84 3.56
C THR A 205 -8.62 -3.51 4.42
N LEU A 206 -7.48 -3.25 3.79
CA LEU A 206 -6.24 -2.85 4.47
C LEU A 206 -6.39 -1.48 5.17
N LYS A 207 -7.01 -0.49 4.50
CA LYS A 207 -7.33 0.83 5.08
C LYS A 207 -8.17 0.70 6.35
N ALA A 208 -9.20 -0.14 6.31
CA ALA A 208 -10.16 -0.31 7.40
C ALA A 208 -9.52 -0.99 8.62
N ARG A 209 -8.58 -1.92 8.40
CA ARG A 209 -8.07 -2.78 9.47
C ARG A 209 -7.06 -2.13 10.39
N ARG A 210 -6.38 -1.04 9.99
CA ARG A 210 -5.53 -0.20 10.87
C ARG A 210 -4.52 -0.96 11.77
N TYR A 211 -4.23 -2.24 11.50
CA TYR A 211 -3.47 -3.13 12.37
C TYR A 211 -1.96 -3.08 12.07
N VAL A 212 -1.20 -3.32 13.14
CA VAL A 212 0.25 -3.50 13.39
C VAL A 212 1.07 -4.11 12.22
N SER A 213 1.16 -3.38 11.12
CA SER A 213 2.18 -3.58 10.11
C SER A 213 3.12 -2.39 10.11
N SER A 214 4.40 -2.66 9.86
CA SER A 214 5.39 -1.62 9.57
C SER A 214 5.27 -1.09 8.13
N GLN A 215 4.26 -1.53 7.38
CA GLN A 215 3.99 -1.15 5.99
C GLN A 215 2.63 -0.47 5.85
N SER A 216 2.55 0.45 4.88
CA SER A 216 1.29 1.09 4.51
C SER A 216 0.35 0.14 3.74
N PRO A 217 -0.97 0.40 3.71
CA PRO A 217 -1.89 -0.30 2.82
C PRO A 217 -1.41 -0.37 1.36
N LEU A 218 -0.88 0.74 0.83
CA LEU A 218 -0.27 0.76 -0.50
C LEU A 218 0.93 -0.19 -0.58
N GLY A 219 1.83 -0.15 0.41
CA GLY A 219 3.01 -1.02 0.47
C GLY A 219 2.64 -2.50 0.40
N HIS A 220 1.63 -2.92 1.15
CA HIS A 220 1.10 -4.29 1.12
C HIS A 220 0.59 -4.72 -0.26
N VAL A 221 -0.17 -3.85 -0.95
CA VAL A 221 -0.71 -4.15 -2.28
C VAL A 221 0.39 -4.17 -3.34
N VAL A 222 1.30 -3.20 -3.32
CA VAL A 222 2.46 -3.15 -4.23
C VAL A 222 3.34 -4.38 -4.05
N GLU A 223 3.56 -4.82 -2.82
CA GLU A 223 4.30 -6.05 -2.53
C GLU A 223 3.55 -7.30 -3.05
N LEU A 224 2.25 -7.40 -2.83
CA LEU A 224 1.41 -8.50 -3.33
C LEU A 224 1.48 -8.65 -4.85
N LEU A 225 1.43 -7.54 -5.57
CA LEU A 225 1.46 -7.51 -7.03
C LEU A 225 2.86 -7.76 -7.60
N GLY A 226 3.90 -7.36 -6.86
CA GLY A 226 5.28 -7.43 -7.32
C GLY A 226 6.05 -8.67 -6.95
N LEU A 227 5.57 -9.44 -5.97
CA LEU A 227 6.27 -10.62 -5.52
C LEU A 227 6.07 -11.81 -6.43
N ASN A 228 7.19 -12.46 -6.68
CA ASN A 228 7.22 -13.77 -7.26
C ASN A 228 7.08 -14.80 -6.13
N MET A 229 5.90 -15.39 -5.98
CA MET A 229 5.63 -16.35 -4.91
C MET A 229 6.29 -17.70 -5.23
N PRO A 230 7.25 -18.19 -4.42
CA PRO A 230 7.83 -19.51 -4.64
C PRO A 230 6.73 -20.56 -4.52
N PHE A 231 6.52 -21.36 -5.58
CA PHE A 231 5.40 -22.30 -5.65
C PHE A 231 5.38 -23.25 -4.46
N GLU A 232 6.51 -23.88 -4.16
CA GLU A 232 6.70 -24.84 -3.07
C GLU A 232 6.41 -24.27 -1.67
N LYS A 233 6.52 -22.95 -1.50
CA LYS A 233 6.27 -22.26 -0.23
C LYS A 233 4.86 -21.68 -0.14
N SER A 234 4.08 -21.73 -1.23
CA SER A 234 2.71 -21.23 -1.26
C SER A 234 1.72 -22.28 -0.71
N LEU A 235 0.65 -21.81 -0.05
CA LEU A 235 -0.48 -22.67 0.34
C LEU A 235 -1.13 -23.35 -0.88
N SER A 236 -1.08 -22.69 -2.03
CA SER A 236 -1.60 -23.19 -3.30
C SER A 236 -0.92 -24.49 -3.75
N SER A 237 0.34 -24.74 -3.38
CA SER A 237 1.05 -25.97 -3.77
C SER A 237 0.32 -27.24 -3.33
N TYR A 238 -0.18 -27.24 -2.10
CA TYR A 238 -0.89 -28.39 -1.55
C TYR A 238 -2.23 -28.60 -2.25
N ALA A 239 -3.00 -27.53 -2.45
CA ALA A 239 -4.28 -27.59 -3.16
C ALA A 239 -4.12 -28.08 -4.61
N ILE A 240 -3.11 -27.57 -5.31
CA ILE A 240 -2.75 -27.99 -6.67
C ILE A 240 -2.36 -29.47 -6.73
N ARG A 241 -1.55 -29.96 -5.79
CA ARG A 241 -1.11 -31.37 -5.76
C ARG A 241 -2.26 -32.34 -5.49
N LYS A 242 -3.24 -31.92 -4.69
CA LYS A 242 -4.44 -32.72 -4.39
C LYS A 242 -5.52 -32.57 -5.45
N ALA A 243 -5.41 -31.57 -6.32
CA ALA A 243 -6.38 -31.25 -7.37
C ALA A 243 -7.82 -31.05 -6.85
N ASP A 244 -7.95 -30.52 -5.63
CA ASP A 244 -9.25 -30.27 -5.00
C ASP A 244 -9.19 -29.02 -4.10
N TYR A 245 -10.36 -28.60 -3.64
CA TYR A 245 -10.55 -27.60 -2.62
C TYR A 245 -9.75 -27.92 -1.36
N HIS A 246 -9.03 -26.92 -0.86
CA HIS A 246 -8.39 -27.01 0.45
C HIS A 246 -8.56 -25.73 1.25
N GLU A 247 -8.87 -25.93 2.53
CA GLU A 247 -8.93 -24.87 3.52
C GLU A 247 -7.64 -24.86 4.36
N PHE A 248 -7.09 -23.67 4.53
CA PHE A 248 -5.91 -23.42 5.33
C PHE A 248 -6.22 -22.43 6.44
N SER A 249 -5.76 -22.74 7.65
CA SER A 249 -5.71 -21.75 8.71
C SER A 249 -4.45 -20.93 8.56
N LEU A 250 -4.56 -19.63 8.31
CA LEU A 250 -3.39 -18.76 8.19
C LEU A 250 -2.56 -18.72 9.48
N LYS A 251 -3.20 -18.88 10.67
CA LYS A 251 -2.49 -19.01 11.95
C LYS A 251 -1.57 -20.23 12.04
N LYS A 252 -1.79 -21.26 11.22
CA LYS A 252 -1.03 -22.52 11.19
C LYS A 252 -0.28 -22.73 9.87
N ALA A 253 -0.36 -21.77 8.96
CA ALA A 253 0.25 -21.88 7.65
C ALA A 253 1.78 -21.72 7.77
N ALA A 254 2.52 -22.69 7.22
CA ALA A 254 3.97 -22.65 7.19
C ALA A 254 4.46 -21.69 6.09
N TYR A 255 4.42 -20.39 6.34
CA TYR A 255 5.16 -19.41 5.54
C TYR A 255 6.59 -19.28 6.08
N ILE A 256 7.57 -19.15 5.19
CA ILE A 256 8.96 -18.88 5.60
C ILE A 256 9.08 -17.40 6.01
N SER A 257 10.00 -17.08 6.92
CA SER A 257 10.39 -15.72 7.33
C SER A 257 10.48 -14.71 6.18
N ASP A 258 10.84 -15.19 5.00
CA ASP A 258 11.12 -14.40 3.79
C ASP A 258 9.84 -13.96 3.04
N MET A 259 8.65 -14.45 3.43
CA MET A 259 7.35 -14.10 2.84
C MET A 259 6.37 -13.43 3.82
N GLN A 260 6.88 -12.86 4.92
CA GLN A 260 6.05 -12.23 5.95
C GLN A 260 5.13 -11.11 5.42
N GLY A 261 5.57 -10.36 4.40
CA GLY A 261 4.75 -9.30 3.78
C GLY A 261 3.48 -9.87 3.14
N ILE A 262 3.61 -10.89 2.29
CA ILE A 262 2.46 -11.57 1.65
C ILE A 262 1.54 -12.17 2.69
N PHE A 263 2.10 -12.91 3.65
CA PHE A 263 1.32 -13.56 4.69
C PHE A 263 0.45 -12.55 5.45
N LYS A 264 1.04 -11.41 5.86
CA LYS A 264 0.30 -10.34 6.52
C LYS A 264 -0.77 -9.74 5.61
N THR A 265 -0.49 -9.54 4.32
CA THR A 265 -1.49 -9.05 3.36
C THR A 265 -2.65 -10.04 3.24
N GLU A 266 -2.36 -11.32 3.02
CA GLU A 266 -3.38 -12.40 2.90
C GLU A 266 -4.20 -12.57 4.19
N GLU A 267 -3.56 -12.49 5.36
CA GLU A 267 -4.24 -12.52 6.67
C GLU A 267 -5.24 -11.38 6.82
N GLN A 268 -4.85 -10.18 6.39
CA GLN A 268 -5.73 -9.03 6.41
C GLN A 268 -6.87 -9.17 5.39
N MET A 269 -6.62 -9.80 4.24
CA MET A 269 -7.61 -10.03 3.18
C MET A 269 -8.72 -11.03 3.55
N VAL A 270 -8.41 -12.13 4.26
CA VAL A 270 -9.43 -13.11 4.75
C VAL A 270 -10.05 -12.75 6.08
N GLU A 271 -9.84 -11.53 6.50
CA GLU A 271 -10.39 -11.01 7.71
C GLU A 271 -9.91 -11.71 9.01
N GLY A 272 -8.73 -12.36 8.99
CA GLY A 272 -8.23 -13.19 10.09
C GLY A 272 -8.90 -14.58 10.17
N GLY A 273 -9.74 -14.91 9.18
CA GLY A 273 -10.38 -16.21 9.01
C GLY A 273 -9.49 -17.23 8.29
N ALA A 274 -10.11 -18.34 7.88
CA ALA A 274 -9.45 -19.35 7.08
C ALA A 274 -9.44 -18.95 5.59
N TYR A 275 -8.38 -19.39 4.90
CA TYR A 275 -8.10 -19.14 3.50
C TYR A 275 -8.41 -20.43 2.71
N ALA A 276 -9.32 -20.34 1.75
CA ALA A 276 -9.67 -21.47 0.88
C ALA A 276 -9.02 -21.30 -0.50
N ILE A 277 -8.57 -22.40 -1.06
CA ILE A 277 -7.95 -22.46 -2.39
C ILE A 277 -8.62 -23.54 -3.21
N TYR A 278 -8.96 -23.23 -4.45
CA TYR A 278 -9.52 -24.15 -5.42
C TYR A 278 -8.76 -24.08 -6.75
N PRO A 279 -8.16 -25.19 -7.22
CA PRO A 279 -7.58 -25.27 -8.55
C PRO A 279 -8.65 -25.17 -9.65
N LEU A 280 -8.44 -24.31 -10.64
CA LEU A 280 -9.40 -24.05 -11.72
C LEU A 280 -9.00 -24.61 -13.08
N GLY A 281 -7.72 -24.89 -13.30
CA GLY A 281 -7.26 -25.43 -14.58
C GLY A 281 -5.75 -25.47 -14.72
N ALA A 282 -5.28 -26.13 -15.77
CA ALA A 282 -3.87 -26.38 -16.01
C ALA A 282 -3.50 -26.21 -17.49
N ILE A 283 -2.35 -25.58 -17.76
CA ILE A 283 -1.79 -25.50 -19.11
C ILE A 283 -0.31 -25.81 -19.04
N GLY A 284 0.06 -26.99 -19.54
CA GLY A 284 1.40 -27.54 -19.34
C GLY A 284 1.71 -27.62 -17.84
N GLU A 285 2.74 -26.89 -17.41
CA GLU A 285 3.16 -26.84 -16.01
C GLU A 285 2.51 -25.73 -15.18
N ARG A 286 1.72 -24.87 -15.83
CA ARG A 286 1.08 -23.75 -15.14
C ARG A 286 -0.29 -24.14 -14.61
N ARG A 287 -0.66 -23.57 -13.48
CA ARG A 287 -1.87 -23.88 -12.71
C ARG A 287 -2.56 -22.58 -12.36
N LEU A 288 -3.83 -22.48 -12.74
CA LEU A 288 -4.71 -21.40 -12.30
C LEU A 288 -5.42 -21.84 -11.02
N VAL A 289 -5.40 -20.99 -10.01
CA VAL A 289 -6.13 -21.20 -8.75
C VAL A 289 -6.98 -19.99 -8.44
N ALA A 290 -8.10 -20.23 -7.76
CA ALA A 290 -8.87 -19.20 -7.07
C ALA A 290 -8.68 -19.37 -5.57
N ALA A 291 -8.40 -18.28 -4.89
CA ALA A 291 -8.43 -18.20 -3.45
C ALA A 291 -9.53 -17.29 -2.96
N PHE A 292 -10.09 -17.58 -1.78
CA PHE A 292 -11.20 -16.83 -1.19
C PHE A 292 -11.31 -17.12 0.32
N PRO A 293 -12.00 -16.28 1.11
CA PRO A 293 -12.30 -16.59 2.50
C PRO A 293 -13.12 -17.88 2.63
N SER A 294 -12.72 -18.81 3.49
CA SER A 294 -13.37 -20.13 3.58
C SER A 294 -14.86 -20.09 3.91
N GLY A 295 -15.32 -19.04 4.61
CA GLY A 295 -16.75 -18.82 4.87
C GLY A 295 -17.61 -18.61 3.61
N LEU A 296 -16.99 -18.38 2.45
CA LEU A 296 -17.67 -18.26 1.15
C LEU A 296 -17.68 -19.56 0.34
N ARG A 297 -17.24 -20.69 0.94
CA ARG A 297 -17.16 -21.99 0.27
C ARG A 297 -18.48 -22.36 -0.43
N ASP A 298 -19.59 -22.30 0.29
CA ASP A 298 -20.88 -22.77 -0.24
C ASP A 298 -21.42 -21.87 -1.35
N ASP A 299 -20.96 -20.62 -1.40
CA ASP A 299 -21.35 -19.65 -2.41
C ASP A 299 -20.49 -19.72 -3.68
N LEU A 300 -19.18 -20.02 -3.51
CA LEU A 300 -18.20 -19.95 -4.60
C LEU A 300 -17.83 -21.30 -5.20
N LEU A 301 -17.72 -22.35 -4.37
CA LEU A 301 -17.28 -23.67 -4.84
C LEU A 301 -18.24 -24.30 -5.88
N PRO A 302 -19.58 -24.23 -5.73
CA PRO A 302 -20.50 -24.71 -6.76
C PRO A 302 -20.33 -23.95 -8.08
N VAL A 303 -20.10 -22.63 -8.01
CA VAL A 303 -19.88 -21.78 -9.18
C VAL A 303 -18.61 -22.20 -9.91
N PHE A 304 -17.50 -22.41 -9.20
CA PHE A 304 -16.25 -22.87 -9.80
C PHE A 304 -16.36 -24.27 -10.40
N ARG A 305 -17.06 -25.19 -9.74
CA ARG A 305 -17.28 -26.54 -10.28
C ARG A 305 -18.12 -26.53 -11.56
N ALA A 306 -19.23 -25.79 -11.56
CA ALA A 306 -20.12 -25.69 -12.71
C ALA A 306 -19.48 -24.97 -13.91
N ASN A 307 -18.49 -24.11 -13.67
CA ASN A 307 -17.84 -23.30 -14.71
C ASN A 307 -16.38 -23.69 -14.94
N ALA A 308 -15.91 -24.82 -14.43
CA ALA A 308 -14.51 -25.23 -14.46
C ALA A 308 -13.94 -25.24 -15.90
N GLU A 309 -14.65 -25.89 -16.83
CA GLU A 309 -14.26 -25.95 -18.25
C GLU A 309 -14.14 -24.54 -18.87
N ARG A 310 -15.01 -23.61 -18.47
CA ARG A 310 -15.00 -22.27 -19.03
C ARG A 310 -13.85 -21.43 -18.49
N PHE A 311 -13.52 -21.56 -17.21
CA PHE A 311 -12.30 -20.97 -16.64
C PHE A 311 -11.05 -21.52 -17.31
N GLU A 312 -10.98 -22.82 -17.55
CA GLU A 312 -9.87 -23.46 -18.25
C GLU A 312 -9.75 -22.98 -19.71
N GLN A 313 -10.87 -22.84 -20.43
CA GLN A 313 -10.89 -22.28 -21.79
C GLN A 313 -10.39 -20.83 -21.83
N ILE A 314 -10.83 -20.00 -20.89
CA ILE A 314 -10.36 -18.61 -20.77
C ILE A 314 -8.85 -18.61 -20.49
N TYR A 315 -8.41 -19.44 -19.55
CA TYR A 315 -7.00 -19.59 -19.24
C TYR A 315 -6.20 -20.00 -20.48
N ALA A 316 -6.69 -20.98 -21.25
CA ALA A 316 -6.07 -21.49 -22.47
C ALA A 316 -5.90 -20.39 -23.52
N ARG A 317 -6.99 -19.69 -23.83
CA ARG A 317 -7.01 -18.61 -24.83
C ARG A 317 -6.09 -17.46 -24.47
N GLU A 318 -6.04 -17.10 -23.19
CA GLU A 318 -5.32 -15.92 -22.72
C GLU A 318 -3.86 -16.21 -22.32
N THR A 319 -3.37 -17.45 -22.46
CA THR A 319 -1.99 -17.85 -22.08
C THR A 319 -0.89 -16.98 -22.72
N GLY A 320 -1.11 -16.54 -23.97
CA GLY A 320 -0.19 -15.62 -24.65
C GLY A 320 -0.16 -14.22 -24.04
N ASN A 321 -1.32 -13.73 -23.57
CA ASN A 321 -1.45 -12.48 -22.84
C ASN A 321 -0.88 -12.59 -21.43
N LEU A 322 -1.09 -13.73 -20.76
CA LEU A 322 -0.50 -14.05 -19.47
C LEU A 322 1.04 -14.00 -19.49
N LYS A 323 1.70 -14.57 -20.51
CA LYS A 323 3.18 -14.47 -20.62
C LYS A 323 3.65 -13.01 -20.68
N ARG A 324 2.96 -12.19 -21.49
CA ARG A 324 3.26 -10.75 -21.59
C ARG A 324 2.94 -10.00 -20.30
N HIS A 325 1.83 -10.33 -19.65
CA HIS A 325 1.41 -9.74 -18.38
C HIS A 325 2.42 -10.07 -17.27
N ILE A 326 2.80 -11.34 -17.11
CA ILE A 326 3.86 -11.76 -16.17
C ILE A 326 5.17 -11.05 -16.49
N ALA A 327 5.59 -10.99 -17.75
CA ALA A 327 6.82 -10.29 -18.13
C ALA A 327 6.75 -8.78 -17.82
N LYS A 328 5.58 -8.14 -18.00
CA LYS A 328 5.36 -6.73 -17.66
C LYS A 328 5.36 -6.48 -16.16
N VAL A 329 4.69 -7.33 -15.39
CA VAL A 329 4.72 -7.27 -13.92
C VAL A 329 6.17 -7.46 -13.48
N GLN A 330 6.84 -8.54 -13.88
CA GLN A 330 8.25 -8.78 -13.58
C GLN A 330 9.15 -7.61 -14.00
N ALA A 331 9.00 -7.04 -15.20
CA ALA A 331 9.78 -5.89 -15.65
C ALA A 331 9.50 -4.64 -14.81
N SER A 332 8.24 -4.43 -14.42
CA SER A 332 7.80 -3.34 -13.54
C SER A 332 8.11 -3.60 -12.06
N TYR A 333 8.87 -4.63 -11.74
CA TYR A 333 9.40 -4.91 -10.40
C TYR A 333 10.89 -5.30 -10.41
N ARG A 334 11.47 -5.58 -11.58
CA ARG A 334 12.90 -5.83 -11.77
C ARG A 334 13.66 -4.51 -11.80
N LYS A 335 13.97 -3.99 -10.61
CA LYS A 335 15.18 -3.21 -10.31
C LYS A 335 15.63 -3.51 -8.87
N MET A 336 16.32 -4.62 -8.69
CA MET A 336 17.68 -4.75 -8.12
C MET A 336 17.87 -6.17 -7.60
N ASP A 337 18.84 -6.86 -8.22
CA ASP A 337 19.46 -8.04 -7.64
C ASP A 337 20.18 -7.57 -6.36
N ALA A 338 19.99 -8.27 -5.24
CA ALA A 338 20.52 -7.85 -3.94
C ALA A 338 22.06 -7.70 -3.94
N ALA A 339 22.74 -8.31 -4.90
CA ALA A 339 24.17 -8.17 -5.16
C ALA A 339 24.56 -6.78 -5.70
N GLU A 340 23.74 -6.10 -6.52
CA GLU A 340 24.02 -4.75 -7.00
C GLU A 340 23.82 -3.70 -5.91
N LEU A 341 22.83 -3.90 -5.03
CA LEU A 341 22.54 -3.00 -3.92
C LEU A 341 23.61 -3.13 -2.82
N GLY A 342 24.07 -4.37 -2.55
CA GLY A 342 25.24 -4.64 -1.72
C GLY A 342 26.55 -4.14 -2.33
N GLY A 343 26.71 -4.23 -3.66
CA GLY A 343 27.86 -3.69 -4.38
C GLY A 343 27.90 -2.15 -4.42
N LEU A 344 26.75 -1.50 -4.53
CA LEU A 344 26.63 -0.04 -4.49
C LEU A 344 26.90 0.51 -3.09
N ILE A 345 26.30 -0.11 -2.05
CA ILE A 345 26.54 0.26 -0.64
C ILE A 345 27.99 -0.04 -0.24
N GLY A 346 28.53 -1.20 -0.65
CA GLY A 346 29.92 -1.56 -0.42
C GLY A 346 30.92 -0.68 -1.17
N GLY A 347 30.61 -0.25 -2.40
CA GLY A 347 31.42 0.66 -3.20
C GLY A 347 31.42 2.09 -2.65
N ILE A 348 30.28 2.58 -2.16
CA ILE A 348 30.16 3.89 -1.51
C ILE A 348 30.91 3.90 -0.17
N LEU A 349 30.74 2.88 0.68
CA LEU A 349 31.48 2.76 1.93
C LEU A 349 32.99 2.58 1.69
N GLY A 350 33.38 1.71 0.75
CA GLY A 350 34.78 1.49 0.39
C GLY A 350 35.48 2.72 -0.23
N GLY A 351 34.74 3.60 -0.92
CA GLY A 351 35.25 4.88 -1.43
C GLY A 351 35.44 5.94 -0.35
N ILE A 352 34.57 5.96 0.67
CA ILE A 352 34.67 6.87 1.82
C ILE A 352 35.88 6.50 2.70
N PHE A 353 36.15 5.20 2.90
CA PHE A 353 37.30 4.73 3.70
C PHE A 353 38.64 4.71 2.97
N LYS A 354 38.69 4.96 1.65
CA LYS A 354 39.95 5.08 0.89
C LYS A 354 40.50 6.51 0.82
N ASN A 355 39.69 7.50 1.18
CA ASN A 355 40.05 8.93 1.14
C ASN A 355 40.00 9.59 2.55
N ILE A 356 39.94 8.76 3.59
CA ILE A 356 40.36 9.06 4.97
C ILE A 356 41.64 8.27 5.18
#